data_AF-A0A0F8WIY7-F1
#
_entry.id   AF-A0A0F8WIY7-F1
#
_cell.length_a   1.000
_cell.length_b   1.000
_cell.length_c   1.000
_cell.angle_alpha   90.00
_cell.angle_beta   90.00
_cell.angle_gamma   90.00
#
_symmetry.space_group_name_H-M   'P 1'
#
loop_
_entity.id
_entity.type
_entity.pdbx_description
1 polymer ?
#
loop_
_entity_poly.entity_id
_entity_poly.type
_entity_poly.pdbx_seq_one_letter_code
_entity_poly.pdbx_strand_id
1 'polypeptide(L)' 'MDFFRYKGGQLHAEDVPVSELADRYGTPLFVYSAAT' A
#
# COMPACT_ATOMS: atom_id res chain seq x y z
N MET A 1 5.71 -5.00 -9.48
CA MET A 1 4.77 -5.51 -8.44
C MET A 1 5.51 -5.91 -7.16
N ASP A 2 6.84 -5.87 -7.20
CA ASP A 2 7.80 -6.38 -6.23
C ASP A 2 7.85 -5.60 -4.91
N PHE A 3 7.30 -4.39 -4.94
CA PHE A 3 7.20 -3.47 -3.81
C PHE A 3 5.86 -3.52 -3.07
N PHE A 4 4.90 -4.30 -3.56
CA PHE A 4 3.68 -4.59 -2.79
C PHE A 4 3.85 -5.90 -2.05
N ARG A 5 4.01 -5.84 -0.74
CA ARG A 5 4.34 -7.03 0.07
C ARG A 5 3.52 -7.10 1.34
N TYR A 6 3.18 -8.33 1.70
CA TYR A 6 2.63 -8.58 3.02
C TYR A 6 3.75 -8.63 4.05
N LYS A 7 3.66 -7.78 5.07
CA LYS A 7 4.55 -7.77 6.25
C LYS A 7 3.66 -7.98 7.48
N GLY A 8 3.85 -9.09 8.20
CA GLY A 8 3.04 -9.39 9.39
C GLY A 8 1.53 -9.48 9.13
N GLY A 9 1.11 -9.89 7.92
CA GLY A 9 -0.29 -9.99 7.53
C GLY A 9 -0.94 -8.70 7.03
N GLN A 10 -0.22 -7.58 7.04
CA GLN A 10 -0.68 -6.32 6.46
C GLN A 10 -0.07 -6.11 5.07
N LEU A 11 -0.86 -5.60 4.13
CA LEU A 11 -0.37 -5.25 2.80
C LEU A 11 0.32 -3.89 2.85
N HIS A 12 1.57 -3.83 2.42
CA HIS A 12 2.35 -2.61 2.29
C HIS A 12 2.58 -2.30 0.82
N ALA A 13 2.51 -1.01 0.48
CA ALA A 13 3.08 -0.43 -0.72
C ALA A 13 4.43 0.19 -0.32
N GLU A 14 5.53 -0.43 -0.75
CA GLU A 14 6.88 -0.14 -0.29
C GLU A 14 6.99 -0.33 1.25
N ASP A 15 7.20 0.75 1.99
CA ASP A 15 7.21 0.76 3.46
C ASP A 15 5.94 1.33 4.07
N VAL A 16 4.94 1.70 3.25
CA VAL A 16 3.69 2.30 3.71
C VAL A 16 2.57 1.26 3.79
N PRO A 17 1.86 1.11 4.92
CA PRO A 17 0.70 0.22 5.02
C PRO A 17 -0.46 0.73 4.14
N VAL A 18 -1.02 -0.15 3.30
CA VAL A 18 -2.14 0.20 2.40
C VAL A 18 -3.41 0.55 3.18
N SER A 19 -3.62 -0.04 4.36
CA SER A 19 -4.76 0.29 5.22
C SER A 19 -4.74 1.76 5.67
N GLU A 20 -3.57 2.30 6.00
CA GLU A 20 -3.44 3.71 6.38
C GLU A 20 -3.79 4.65 5.21
N LEU A 21 -3.41 4.27 3.98
CA LEU A 21 -3.78 5.01 2.78
C LEU A 21 -5.30 4.98 2.55
N ALA A 22 -5.95 3.84 2.77
CA ALA A 22 -7.39 3.70 2.64
C ALA A 22 -8.15 4.52 3.69
N ASP A 23 -7.67 4.56 4.93
CA ASP A 23 -8.28 5.37 6.00
C ASP A 23 -8.13 6.88 5.74
N ARG A 24 -6.97 7.29 5.21
CA ARG A 24 -6.66 8.70 4.96
C ARG A 24 -7.35 9.26 3.72
N TYR A 25 -7.43 8.49 2.63
CA TYR A 25 -7.91 8.95 1.33
C TYR A 25 -9.26 8.37 0.91
N GLY A 26 -9.79 7.40 1.66
CA GLY A 26 -11.03 6.72 1.35
C GLY A 26 -10.89 5.67 0.24
N THR A 27 -12.01 5.04 -0.12
CA THR A 27 -12.07 4.05 -1.20
C THR A 27 -13.17 4.42 -2.21
N PRO A 28 -13.02 4.05 -3.50
CA PRO A 28 -11.91 3.30 -4.10
C PRO A 28 -10.62 4.15 -4.28
N LEU A 29 -9.46 3.54 -4.02
CA LEU A 29 -8.14 4.16 -4.12
C LEU A 29 -7.21 3.33 -5.02
N PHE A 30 -6.53 3.99 -5.96
CA PHE A 30 -5.46 3.39 -6.76
C PHE A 30 -4.11 3.83 -6.19
N VAL A 31 -3.22 2.87 -5.94
CA VAL A 31 -1.89 3.09 -5.36
C VAL A 31 -0.83 2.65 -6.36
N TYR A 32 0.13 3.52 -6.63
CA TYR A 32 1.26 3.26 -7.50
C TYR A 32 2.56 3.33 -6.68
N SER A 33 3.47 2.40 -6.94
CA SER A 33 4.84 2.40 -6.40
C SER A 33 5.74 3.23 -7.32
N ALA A 34 6.55 4.12 -6.77
CA ALA A 34 7.48 4.93 -7.56
C ALA A 34 8.80 4.20 -7.81
N ALA A 35 9.16 3.27 -6.93
CA ALA A 35 10.25 2.32 -7.17
C ALA A 35 9.84 1.39 -8.33
N THR A 36 10.63 1.42 -9.40
CA THR A 36 10.43 0.60 -10.61
C THR A 36 10.98 -0.80 -10.40
#